data_AF-A0A5C9E7T4-F1
#
_entry.id   AF-A0A5C9E7T4-F1
#
_cell.length_a   1.000
_cell.length_b   1.000
_cell.length_c   1.000
_cell.angle_alpha   90.00
_cell.angle_beta   90.00
_cell.angle_gamma   90.00
#
_symmetry.space_group_name_H-M   'P 1'
#
loop_
_entity.id
_entity.type
_entity.pdbx_description
1 polymer ?
#
loop_
_entity_poly.entity_id
_entity_poly.type
_entity_poly.pdbx_seq_one_letter_code
_entity_poly.pdbx_strand_id
1 'polypeptide(L)'
;MELKKHKDDLAIRLEILDDIADGSLASEIIELYETKCSECQEDRLACTVRPSCKNRNFLNALIEIGVEPQDLPSFCYSQYLDQVKRYILERKGRSLYDRRVPIKDLLSTLRVSSIKHFLTRFKKIWTKMSVLRVFNVKVVVGDDLLFHFDLSRGVVVVNPRNLIISTLNMFKIYVEVFSEHYNVKYALNDLTTNWWILKLGSDKLPPKKLKEIASKFENQFEEIHILDDGEFQLEVELVTDSKGARIKVGELNRLFTMVSGSE
;
A
#
# COMPACT_ATOMS: atom_id res chain seq x y z
N MET A 1 10.80 24.06 -10.34
CA MET A 1 11.15 22.75 -9.74
C MET A 1 12.56 22.92 -9.22
N GLU A 2 12.77 22.66 -7.93
CA GLU A 2 14.06 22.82 -7.27
C GLU A 2 14.35 21.54 -6.48
N LEU A 3 14.60 20.42 -7.17
CA LEU A 3 14.72 19.13 -6.48
C LEU A 3 16.02 19.02 -5.67
N LYS A 4 17.08 19.70 -6.12
CA LYS A 4 18.42 19.68 -5.49
C LYS A 4 18.43 20.04 -4.01
N LYS A 5 17.47 20.83 -3.51
CA LYS A 5 17.39 21.18 -2.08
C LYS A 5 16.90 20.05 -1.19
N HIS A 6 16.29 19.01 -1.77
CA HIS A 6 15.72 17.86 -1.06
C HIS A 6 16.69 16.65 -1.02
N LYS A 7 17.98 16.87 -1.33
CA LYS A 7 19.00 15.81 -1.33
C LYS A 7 19.23 15.22 0.05
N ASP A 8 19.19 16.04 1.08
CA ASP A 8 19.48 15.61 2.45
C ASP A 8 18.32 14.75 2.96
N ASP A 9 17.07 15.09 2.61
CA ASP A 9 15.88 14.28 2.91
C ASP A 9 15.94 12.90 2.23
N LEU A 10 16.45 12.84 1.00
CA LEU A 10 16.66 11.57 0.31
C LEU A 10 17.81 10.77 0.93
N ALA A 11 18.92 11.41 1.28
CA ALA A 11 20.08 10.77 1.91
C ALA A 11 19.70 10.09 3.24
N ILE A 12 18.97 10.81 4.10
CA ILE A 12 18.44 10.28 5.38
C ILE A 12 17.55 9.04 5.17
N ARG A 13 16.95 8.88 3.99
CA ARG A 13 16.07 7.74 3.68
C ARG A 13 16.76 6.58 2.99
N LEU A 14 17.97 6.78 2.45
CA LEU A 14 18.72 5.72 1.80
C LEU A 14 19.29 4.75 2.85
N GLU A 15 20.02 5.26 3.84
CA GLU A 15 20.66 4.49 4.93
C GLU A 15 21.37 3.23 4.41
N ILE A 16 22.16 3.36 3.34
CA ILE A 16 22.84 2.24 2.67
C ILE A 16 24.33 2.20 3.03
N LEU A 17 24.98 3.37 3.08
CA LEU A 17 26.43 3.51 3.29
C LEU A 17 26.69 4.34 4.56
N ASP A 18 27.61 5.29 4.50
CA ASP A 18 27.80 6.34 5.48
C ASP A 18 27.12 7.65 5.03
N ASP A 19 26.89 8.57 5.98
CA ASP A 19 26.17 9.83 5.74
C ASP A 19 26.75 10.65 4.57
N ILE A 20 28.08 10.62 4.37
CA ILE A 20 28.75 11.38 3.31
C ILE A 20 28.49 10.70 1.96
N ALA A 21 28.68 9.39 1.88
CA ALA A 21 28.47 8.61 0.67
C ALA A 21 27.00 8.63 0.24
N ASP A 22 26.06 8.46 1.17
CA ASP A 22 24.62 8.53 0.90
C ASP A 22 24.19 9.94 0.48
N GLY A 23 24.80 10.99 1.05
CA GLY A 23 24.61 12.37 0.61
C GLY A 23 25.07 12.63 -0.83
N SER A 24 26.22 12.08 -1.22
CA SER A 24 26.71 12.17 -2.61
C SER A 24 25.78 11.41 -3.55
N LEU A 25 25.41 10.19 -3.20
CA LEU A 25 24.51 9.35 -4.00
C LEU A 25 23.14 9.99 -4.19
N ALA A 26 22.55 10.54 -3.12
CA ALA A 26 21.27 11.26 -3.19
C ALA A 26 21.35 12.47 -4.13
N SER A 27 22.46 13.21 -4.10
CA SER A 27 22.70 14.34 -4.99
C SER A 27 22.75 13.92 -6.46
N GLU A 28 23.52 12.87 -6.77
CA GLU A 28 23.65 12.32 -8.12
C GLU A 28 22.30 11.81 -8.66
N ILE A 29 21.53 11.11 -7.82
CA ILE A 29 20.20 10.61 -8.18
C ILE A 29 19.25 11.77 -8.48
N ILE A 30 19.20 12.79 -7.61
CA ILE A 30 18.30 13.93 -7.80
C ILE A 30 18.65 14.69 -9.07
N GLU A 31 19.92 14.96 -9.33
CA GLU A 31 20.35 15.69 -10.52
C GLU A 31 20.01 14.94 -11.82
N LEU A 32 20.25 13.63 -11.85
CA LEU A 32 19.90 12.77 -12.97
C LEU A 32 18.39 12.81 -13.25
N TYR A 33 17.57 12.65 -12.21
CA TYR A 33 16.13 12.59 -12.37
C TYR A 33 15.47 13.96 -12.57
N GLU A 34 16.07 15.04 -12.07
CA GLU A 34 15.61 16.41 -12.33
C GLU A 34 15.71 16.75 -13.83
N THR A 35 16.83 16.40 -14.45
CA THR A 35 17.04 16.56 -15.90
C THR A 35 16.01 15.74 -16.68
N LYS A 36 15.90 14.45 -16.34
CA LYS A 36 14.95 13.52 -16.98
C LYS A 36 13.49 13.94 -16.79
N CYS A 37 13.14 14.49 -15.63
CA CYS A 37 11.79 15.01 -15.36
C CYS A 37 11.48 16.26 -16.17
N SER A 38 12.46 17.14 -16.36
CA SER A 38 12.32 18.36 -17.17
C SER A 38 12.06 17.99 -18.63
N GLU A 39 12.93 17.17 -19.23
CA GLU A 39 12.77 16.68 -20.60
C GLU A 39 11.43 15.95 -20.80
N CYS A 40 11.05 15.10 -19.84
CA CYS A 40 9.79 14.37 -19.92
C CYS A 40 8.58 15.31 -19.92
N GLN A 41 8.63 16.46 -19.24
CA GLN A 41 7.50 17.39 -19.14
C GLN A 41 7.36 18.36 -20.30
N GLU A 42 8.44 18.60 -21.02
CA GLU A 42 8.40 19.35 -22.28
C GLU A 42 7.51 18.63 -23.30
N ASP A 43 7.61 17.30 -23.39
CA ASP A 43 6.65 16.47 -24.13
C ASP A 43 5.46 16.04 -23.25
N ARG A 44 4.47 16.93 -23.17
CA ARG A 44 3.24 16.70 -22.38
C ARG A 44 2.49 15.43 -22.78
N LEU A 45 2.49 15.06 -24.07
CA LEU A 45 1.80 13.88 -24.55
C LEU A 45 2.52 12.62 -24.06
N ALA A 46 3.85 12.58 -24.22
CA ALA A 46 4.67 11.49 -23.69
C ALA A 46 4.54 11.37 -22.18
N CYS A 47 4.66 12.47 -21.42
CA CYS A 47 4.52 12.44 -19.96
C CYS A 47 3.18 11.85 -19.49
N THR A 48 2.11 12.13 -20.24
CA THR A 48 0.76 11.65 -19.93
C THR A 48 0.62 10.16 -20.21
N VAL A 49 1.05 9.69 -21.38
CA VAL A 49 0.77 8.32 -21.87
C VAL A 49 1.89 7.32 -21.53
N ARG A 50 3.15 7.79 -21.57
CA ARG A 50 4.38 7.00 -21.41
C ARG A 50 5.45 7.84 -20.66
N PRO A 51 5.25 8.14 -19.37
CA PRO A 51 6.25 8.89 -18.61
C PRO A 51 7.58 8.15 -18.57
N SER A 52 8.69 8.88 -18.68
CA SER A 52 10.06 8.34 -18.69
C SER A 52 10.43 7.60 -17.39
N CYS A 53 9.67 7.80 -16.32
CA CYS A 53 9.73 7.05 -15.08
C CYS A 53 8.61 5.99 -15.04
N LYS A 54 9.01 4.70 -15.06
CA LYS A 54 8.07 3.58 -14.95
C LYS A 54 7.24 3.74 -13.69
N ASN A 55 5.92 3.65 -13.85
CA ASN A 55 4.95 3.83 -12.77
C ASN A 55 5.21 5.09 -11.92
N ARG A 56 5.85 6.14 -12.44
CA ARG A 56 6.13 7.37 -11.69
C ARG A 56 6.81 7.11 -10.33
N ASN A 57 7.66 6.08 -10.25
CA ASN A 57 8.30 5.68 -8.99
C ASN A 57 9.14 6.81 -8.37
N PHE A 58 9.81 7.61 -9.20
CA PHE A 58 10.56 8.76 -8.70
C PHE A 58 9.65 9.82 -8.06
N LEU A 59 8.49 10.10 -8.66
CA LEU A 59 7.49 10.99 -8.06
C LEU A 59 6.97 10.45 -6.72
N ASN A 60 6.71 9.14 -6.65
CA ASN A 60 6.35 8.48 -5.38
C ASN A 60 7.45 8.64 -4.32
N ALA A 61 8.73 8.57 -4.70
CA ALA A 61 9.85 8.79 -3.79
C ALA A 61 9.91 10.23 -3.30
N LEU A 62 9.76 11.22 -4.19
CA LEU A 62 9.70 12.64 -3.81
C LEU A 62 8.57 12.92 -2.80
N ILE A 63 7.40 12.33 -3.00
CA ILE A 63 6.28 12.44 -2.05
C ILE A 63 6.63 11.77 -0.72
N GLU A 64 7.31 10.62 -0.74
CA GLU A 64 7.68 9.87 0.47
C GLU A 64 8.72 10.62 1.34
N ILE A 65 9.65 11.35 0.71
CA ILE A 65 10.64 12.17 1.41
C ILE A 65 10.07 13.55 1.83
N GLY A 66 8.81 13.85 1.49
CA GLY A 66 8.13 15.07 1.95
C GLY A 66 8.32 16.29 1.05
N VAL A 67 8.70 16.12 -0.22
CA VAL A 67 8.81 17.24 -1.15
C VAL A 67 7.43 17.89 -1.35
N GLU A 68 7.38 19.20 -1.13
CA GLU A 68 6.16 19.99 -1.25
C GLU A 68 5.68 20.08 -2.71
N PRO A 69 4.36 20.17 -2.96
CA PRO A 69 3.80 20.17 -4.31
C PRO A 69 4.37 21.22 -5.27
N GLN A 70 4.81 22.39 -4.79
CA GLN A 70 5.42 23.42 -5.64
C GLN A 70 6.77 23.00 -6.24
N ASP A 71 7.50 22.13 -5.54
CA ASP A 71 8.80 21.63 -5.97
C ASP A 71 8.66 20.34 -6.77
N LEU A 72 7.52 19.67 -6.68
CA LEU A 72 7.26 18.49 -7.49
C LEU A 72 7.23 18.85 -8.99
N PRO A 73 7.55 17.89 -9.86
CA PRO A 73 7.44 18.07 -11.29
C PRO A 73 5.96 18.36 -11.68
N SER A 74 5.59 19.63 -11.89
CA SER A 74 4.20 20.12 -11.82
C SER A 74 3.24 19.49 -12.84
N PHE A 75 3.62 19.41 -14.12
CA PHE A 75 2.77 18.79 -15.14
C PHE A 75 2.60 17.30 -14.85
N CYS A 76 3.70 16.60 -14.54
CA CYS A 76 3.65 15.20 -14.16
C CYS A 76 2.72 15.01 -12.96
N TYR A 77 2.91 15.78 -11.88
CA TYR A 77 2.08 15.67 -10.68
C TYR A 77 0.59 15.93 -10.94
N SER A 78 0.25 16.89 -11.80
CA SER A 78 -1.15 17.13 -12.19
C SER A 78 -1.80 15.92 -12.89
N GLN A 79 -1.08 15.30 -13.85
CA GLN A 79 -1.55 14.09 -14.53
C GLN A 79 -1.64 12.91 -13.58
N TYR A 80 -0.75 12.85 -12.58
CA TYR A 80 -0.77 11.83 -11.56
C TYR A 80 -2.05 11.91 -10.70
N LEU A 81 -2.41 13.10 -10.24
CA LEU A 81 -3.65 13.32 -9.48
C LEU A 81 -4.90 13.05 -10.32
N ASP A 82 -4.92 13.43 -11.60
CA ASP A 82 -6.05 13.12 -12.49
C ASP A 82 -6.24 11.60 -12.67
N GLN A 83 -5.15 10.85 -12.84
CA GLN A 83 -5.21 9.38 -12.91
C GLN A 83 -5.77 8.77 -11.62
N VAL A 84 -5.33 9.25 -10.44
CA VAL A 84 -5.86 8.83 -9.14
C VAL A 84 -7.35 9.12 -9.04
N LYS A 85 -7.77 10.33 -9.40
CA LYS A 85 -9.17 10.75 -9.40
C LYS A 85 -10.05 9.85 -10.27
N ARG A 86 -9.66 9.65 -11.53
CA ARG A 86 -10.44 8.87 -12.51
C ARG A 86 -10.54 7.41 -12.10
N TYR A 87 -9.48 6.84 -11.54
CA TYR A 87 -9.52 5.48 -11.04
C TYR A 87 -10.47 5.32 -9.85
N ILE A 88 -10.41 6.23 -8.86
CA ILE A 88 -11.23 6.14 -7.65
C ILE A 88 -12.70 6.48 -7.93
N LEU A 89 -12.98 7.56 -8.66
CA LEU A 89 -14.35 8.06 -8.86
C LEU A 89 -15.06 7.45 -10.06
N GLU A 90 -14.33 7.18 -11.14
CA GLU A 90 -14.93 6.75 -12.43
C GLU A 90 -14.67 5.27 -12.72
N ARG A 91 -13.87 4.58 -11.92
CA ARG A 91 -13.41 3.21 -12.17
C ARG A 91 -12.73 3.05 -13.54
N LYS A 92 -12.09 4.13 -14.02
CA LYS A 92 -11.43 4.19 -15.33
C LYS A 92 -9.92 4.31 -15.19
N GLY A 93 -9.21 3.81 -16.19
CA GLY A 93 -7.76 3.92 -16.30
C GLY A 93 -7.04 2.63 -15.94
N ARG A 94 -5.72 2.73 -15.77
CA ARG A 94 -4.87 1.59 -15.39
C ARG A 94 -5.02 1.32 -13.89
N SER A 95 -4.87 0.06 -13.49
CA SER A 95 -4.79 -0.31 -12.08
C SER A 95 -3.74 0.54 -11.36
N LEU A 96 -4.14 1.11 -10.24
CA LEU A 96 -3.24 1.86 -9.37
C LEU A 96 -2.80 0.92 -8.25
N TYR A 97 -1.49 0.74 -8.11
CA TYR A 97 -0.88 0.01 -7.00
C TYR A 97 0.21 0.89 -6.40
N ASP A 98 0.32 0.86 -5.07
CA ASP A 98 1.37 1.51 -4.29
C ASP A 98 1.54 3.01 -4.57
N ARG A 99 0.42 3.68 -4.91
CA ARG A 99 0.41 5.10 -5.26
C ARG A 99 0.45 5.95 -4.01
N ARG A 100 1.49 6.77 -3.87
CA ARG A 100 1.64 7.71 -2.75
C ARG A 100 1.07 9.06 -3.14
N VAL A 101 0.25 9.64 -2.28
CA VAL A 101 -0.33 10.97 -2.48
C VAL A 101 -0.30 11.69 -1.13
N PRO A 102 0.07 12.98 -1.07
CA PRO A 102 -0.22 13.79 0.10
C PRO A 102 -1.72 13.73 0.43
N ILE A 103 -2.07 13.55 1.71
CA ILE A 103 -3.48 13.39 2.13
C ILE A 103 -4.31 14.60 1.71
N LYS A 104 -3.77 15.81 1.87
CA LYS A 104 -4.44 17.06 1.46
C LYS A 104 -4.80 17.04 -0.02
N ASP A 105 -3.88 16.57 -0.87
CA ASP A 105 -4.06 16.54 -2.31
C ASP A 105 -5.00 15.42 -2.76
N LEU A 106 -4.97 14.25 -2.11
CA LEU A 106 -5.99 13.22 -2.36
C LEU A 106 -7.39 13.78 -2.04
N LEU A 107 -7.55 14.40 -0.87
CA LEU A 107 -8.85 14.91 -0.43
C LEU A 107 -9.37 16.01 -1.37
N SER A 108 -8.53 16.98 -1.73
CA SER A 108 -8.89 18.05 -2.67
C SER A 108 -9.25 17.49 -4.05
N THR A 109 -8.45 16.55 -4.56
CA THR A 109 -8.66 15.84 -5.84
C THR A 109 -9.99 15.11 -5.88
N LEU A 110 -10.38 14.49 -4.76
CA LEU A 110 -11.66 13.80 -4.62
C LEU A 110 -12.82 14.73 -4.24
N ARG A 111 -12.59 16.04 -4.11
CA ARG A 111 -13.57 17.06 -3.70
C ARG A 111 -14.20 16.74 -2.34
N VAL A 112 -13.37 16.39 -1.37
CA VAL A 112 -13.75 16.17 0.03
C VAL A 112 -12.85 16.99 0.94
N SER A 113 -13.42 17.52 2.03
CA SER A 113 -12.74 18.49 2.90
C SER A 113 -11.91 17.86 4.02
N SER A 114 -12.15 16.58 4.33
CA SER A 114 -11.48 15.87 5.42
C SER A 114 -11.59 14.36 5.20
N ILE A 115 -10.78 13.59 5.93
CA ILE A 115 -10.89 12.13 5.98
C ILE A 115 -12.28 11.71 6.49
N LYS A 116 -12.90 12.47 7.40
CA LYS A 116 -14.27 12.19 7.86
C LYS A 116 -15.27 12.32 6.71
N HIS A 117 -15.18 13.42 5.95
CA HIS A 117 -16.04 13.63 4.77
C HIS A 117 -15.80 12.54 3.71
N PHE A 118 -14.54 12.16 3.45
CA PHE A 118 -14.19 11.01 2.60
C PHE A 118 -14.97 9.75 3.02
N LEU A 119 -14.86 9.34 4.29
CA LEU A 119 -15.54 8.15 4.80
C LEU A 119 -17.06 8.24 4.66
N THR A 120 -17.68 9.37 5.04
CA THR A 120 -19.13 9.54 4.94
C THR A 120 -19.62 9.51 3.50
N ARG A 121 -18.87 10.08 2.56
CA ARG A 121 -19.21 10.09 1.14
C ARG A 121 -19.10 8.70 0.54
N PHE A 122 -17.96 8.03 0.72
CA PHE A 122 -17.70 6.74 0.08
C PHE A 122 -18.47 5.59 0.72
N LYS A 123 -18.83 5.67 2.00
CA LYS A 123 -19.78 4.72 2.63
C LYS A 123 -21.14 4.66 1.92
N LYS A 124 -21.57 5.73 1.24
CA LYS A 124 -22.82 5.76 0.46
C LYS A 124 -22.68 5.21 -0.95
N ILE A 125 -21.44 5.11 -1.45
CA ILE A 125 -21.14 4.75 -2.84
C ILE A 125 -20.68 3.30 -2.93
N TRP A 126 -19.83 2.86 -2.00
CA TRP A 126 -19.29 1.52 -1.96
C TRP A 126 -20.28 0.54 -1.35
N THR A 127 -20.33 -0.66 -1.92
CA THR A 127 -21.22 -1.74 -1.50
C THR A 127 -20.87 -2.24 -0.10
N LYS A 128 -19.57 -2.36 0.16
CA LYS A 128 -19.00 -2.72 1.45
C LYS A 128 -17.82 -1.82 1.74
N MET A 129 -17.75 -1.30 2.96
CA MET A 129 -16.64 -0.49 3.44
C MET A 129 -16.28 -0.93 4.85
N SER A 130 -14.99 -1.17 5.08
CA SER A 130 -14.44 -1.46 6.41
C SER A 130 -13.32 -0.47 6.70
N VAL A 131 -13.26 -0.02 7.95
CA VAL A 131 -12.34 1.04 8.37
C VAL A 131 -11.78 0.70 9.72
N LEU A 132 -10.46 0.74 9.81
CA LEU A 132 -9.77 0.62 11.07
C LEU A 132 -8.80 1.77 11.28
N ARG A 133 -8.70 2.25 12.52
CA ARG A 133 -7.76 3.29 12.91
C ARG A 133 -7.05 2.87 14.18
N VAL A 134 -5.72 2.90 14.14
CA VAL A 134 -4.86 2.65 15.30
C VAL A 134 -3.76 3.71 15.28
N PHE A 135 -3.68 4.51 16.35
CA PHE A 135 -2.78 5.67 16.45
C PHE A 135 -2.84 6.61 15.23
N ASN A 136 -1.71 6.76 14.53
CA ASN A 136 -1.51 7.59 13.35
C ASN A 136 -1.74 6.84 12.03
N VAL A 137 -2.20 5.59 12.08
CA VAL A 137 -2.52 4.81 10.89
C VAL A 137 -4.02 4.65 10.77
N LYS A 138 -4.56 4.83 9.57
CA LYS A 138 -5.94 4.48 9.25
C LYS A 138 -5.98 3.71 7.95
N VAL A 139 -6.57 2.51 7.97
CA VAL A 139 -6.79 1.69 6.79
C VAL A 139 -8.27 1.70 6.43
N VAL A 140 -8.56 1.90 5.15
CA VAL A 140 -9.92 1.89 4.60
C VAL A 140 -9.95 0.93 3.42
N VAL A 141 -10.84 -0.06 3.49
CA VAL A 141 -11.12 -0.99 2.39
C VAL A 141 -12.52 -0.70 1.88
N GLY A 142 -12.72 -0.60 0.57
CA GLY A 142 -14.05 -0.48 -0.01
C GLY A 142 -14.12 -0.82 -1.49
N ASP A 143 -15.09 -1.66 -1.86
CA ASP A 143 -15.11 -2.40 -3.13
C ASP A 143 -13.73 -3.05 -3.41
N ASP A 144 -13.02 -2.62 -4.46
CA ASP A 144 -11.68 -3.06 -4.88
C ASP A 144 -10.56 -2.07 -4.48
N LEU A 145 -10.85 -1.08 -3.64
CA LEU A 145 -9.90 -0.06 -3.22
C LEU A 145 -9.43 -0.27 -1.78
N LEU A 146 -8.13 -0.04 -1.58
CA LEU A 146 -7.49 -0.05 -0.28
C LEU A 146 -6.71 1.26 -0.09
N PHE A 147 -6.94 1.93 1.03
CA PHE A 147 -6.23 3.16 1.40
C PHE A 147 -5.52 2.95 2.72
N HIS A 148 -4.20 3.15 2.73
CA HIS A 148 -3.40 3.24 3.94
C HIS A 148 -3.07 4.72 4.19
N PHE A 149 -3.74 5.36 5.14
CA PHE A 149 -3.42 6.71 5.57
C PHE A 149 -2.38 6.66 6.68
N ASP A 150 -1.22 7.25 6.44
CA ASP A 150 -0.20 7.53 7.43
C ASP A 150 -0.31 9.01 7.85
N LEU A 151 -0.97 9.25 8.97
CA LEU A 151 -1.29 10.58 9.46
C LEU A 151 -0.05 11.32 9.98
N SER A 152 0.96 10.58 10.47
CA SER A 152 2.24 11.15 10.89
C SER A 152 3.01 11.73 9.69
N ARG A 153 3.03 11.01 8.57
CA ARG A 153 3.70 11.46 7.35
C ARG A 153 2.84 12.35 6.47
N GLY A 154 1.54 12.42 6.73
CA GLY A 154 0.61 13.18 5.88
C GLY A 154 0.44 12.57 4.49
N VAL A 155 0.71 11.27 4.32
CA VAL A 155 0.67 10.55 3.04
C VAL A 155 -0.37 9.42 3.10
N VAL A 156 -1.03 9.19 1.97
CA VAL A 156 -1.86 8.00 1.75
C VAL A 156 -1.25 7.14 0.66
N VAL A 157 -1.19 5.83 0.93
CA VAL A 157 -0.85 4.82 -0.08
C VAL A 157 -2.16 4.22 -0.60
N VAL A 158 -2.46 4.43 -1.88
CA VAL A 158 -3.61 3.86 -2.57
C VAL A 158 -3.20 2.51 -3.16
N ASN A 159 -4.01 1.50 -2.87
CA ASN A 159 -3.82 0.08 -3.18
C ASN A 159 -2.41 -0.41 -2.86
N PRO A 160 -2.00 -0.36 -1.57
CA PRO A 160 -0.69 -0.82 -1.12
C PRO A 160 -0.58 -2.33 -1.34
N ARG A 161 -0.08 -2.75 -2.50
CA ARG A 161 0.10 -4.16 -2.84
C ARG A 161 1.45 -4.67 -2.35
N ASN A 162 2.48 -3.84 -2.46
CA ASN A 162 3.86 -4.17 -2.13
C ASN A 162 4.33 -3.54 -0.82
N LEU A 163 3.43 -2.90 -0.06
CA LEU A 163 3.75 -2.42 1.28
C LEU A 163 4.04 -3.62 2.18
N ILE A 164 5.24 -3.62 2.77
CA ILE A 164 5.68 -4.65 3.70
C ILE A 164 5.05 -4.40 5.06
N ILE A 165 4.53 -5.46 5.68
CA ILE A 165 4.05 -5.42 7.06
C ILE A 165 5.21 -5.79 7.98
N SER A 166 5.81 -4.80 8.64
CA SER A 166 7.03 -4.98 9.44
C SER A 166 6.78 -5.08 10.95
N THR A 167 5.54 -4.88 11.41
CA THR A 167 5.21 -4.87 12.85
C THR A 167 3.91 -5.60 13.11
N LEU A 168 3.79 -6.20 14.29
CA LEU A 168 2.58 -6.90 14.71
C LEU A 168 1.37 -5.95 14.74
N ASN A 169 1.55 -4.69 15.14
CA ASN A 169 0.48 -3.70 15.15
C ASN A 169 -0.04 -3.42 13.74
N MET A 170 0.85 -3.27 12.75
CA MET A 170 0.43 -3.10 11.36
C MET A 170 -0.25 -4.38 10.84
N PHE A 171 0.25 -5.57 11.21
CA PHE A 171 -0.35 -6.84 10.85
C PHE A 171 -1.77 -6.98 11.40
N LYS A 172 -1.97 -6.72 12.70
CA LYS A 172 -3.27 -6.66 13.37
C LYS A 172 -4.25 -5.75 12.63
N ILE A 173 -3.81 -4.54 12.25
CA ILE A 173 -4.66 -3.59 11.53
C ILE A 173 -5.18 -4.18 10.21
N TYR A 174 -4.30 -4.81 9.43
CA TYR A 174 -4.69 -5.38 8.14
C TYR A 174 -5.55 -6.64 8.29
N VAL A 175 -5.21 -7.51 9.24
CA VAL A 175 -6.00 -8.71 9.55
C VAL A 175 -7.42 -8.33 9.98
N GLU A 176 -7.56 -7.37 10.89
CA GLU A 176 -8.86 -6.90 11.38
C GLU A 176 -9.71 -6.28 10.27
N VAL A 177 -9.14 -5.36 9.49
CA VAL A 177 -9.89 -4.67 8.44
C VAL A 177 -10.29 -5.62 7.30
N PHE A 178 -9.44 -6.59 6.94
CA PHE A 178 -9.77 -7.60 5.94
C PHE A 178 -10.76 -8.64 6.47
N SER A 179 -10.64 -9.06 7.73
CA SER A 179 -11.65 -9.91 8.38
C SER A 179 -13.04 -9.28 8.29
N GLU A 180 -13.17 -8.00 8.68
CA GLU A 180 -14.44 -7.27 8.58
C GLU A 180 -14.90 -7.16 7.12
N HIS A 181 -13.98 -6.79 6.22
CA HIS A 181 -14.29 -6.56 4.81
C HIS A 181 -14.67 -7.84 4.05
N TYR A 182 -14.11 -8.99 4.40
CA TYR A 182 -14.39 -10.26 3.73
C TYR A 182 -15.33 -11.18 4.54
N ASN A 183 -15.68 -10.77 5.76
CA ASN A 183 -16.46 -11.57 6.69
C ASN A 183 -15.83 -12.95 6.94
N VAL A 184 -14.53 -12.94 7.23
CA VAL A 184 -13.71 -14.13 7.53
C VAL A 184 -13.37 -14.08 9.01
N LYS A 185 -13.79 -15.09 9.78
CA LYS A 185 -13.40 -15.20 11.19
C LYS A 185 -11.89 -15.41 11.27
N TYR A 186 -11.25 -14.80 12.26
CA TYR A 186 -9.83 -15.02 12.49
C TYR A 186 -9.49 -15.11 13.98
N ALA A 187 -8.37 -15.74 14.28
CA ALA A 187 -7.68 -15.62 15.55
C ALA A 187 -6.20 -15.33 15.28
N LEU A 188 -5.63 -14.40 16.04
CA LEU A 188 -4.23 -14.02 15.91
C LEU A 188 -3.51 -14.26 17.23
N ASN A 189 -2.52 -15.15 17.21
CA ASN A 189 -1.67 -15.43 18.36
C ASN A 189 -0.29 -14.80 18.13
N ASP A 190 0.15 -14.05 19.12
CA ASP A 190 1.49 -13.49 19.21
C ASP A 190 2.33 -14.44 20.05
N LEU A 191 3.17 -15.26 19.40
CA LEU A 191 4.06 -16.19 20.11
C LEU A 191 5.31 -15.46 20.60
N THR A 192 5.90 -14.63 19.73
CA THR A 192 7.04 -13.78 20.04
C THR A 192 6.95 -12.48 19.25
N THR A 193 7.85 -11.53 19.55
CA THR A 193 7.94 -10.24 18.85
C THR A 193 7.99 -10.34 17.33
N ASN A 194 8.53 -11.43 16.80
CA ASN A 194 8.73 -11.67 15.38
C ASN A 194 7.99 -12.90 14.86
N TRP A 195 7.33 -13.71 15.70
CA TRP A 195 6.62 -14.92 15.30
C TRP A 195 5.13 -14.83 15.61
N TRP A 196 4.31 -14.81 14.56
CA TRP A 196 2.86 -14.65 14.66
C TRP A 196 2.15 -15.81 13.97
N ILE A 197 1.03 -16.22 14.54
CA ILE A 197 0.15 -17.26 13.98
C ILE A 197 -1.21 -16.65 13.68
N LEU A 198 -1.59 -16.66 12.40
CA LEU A 198 -2.90 -16.25 11.93
C LEU A 198 -3.74 -17.48 11.59
N LYS A 199 -4.84 -17.67 12.31
CA LYS A 199 -5.88 -18.67 12.00
C LYS A 199 -7.02 -17.99 11.26
N LEU A 200 -7.43 -18.54 10.13
CA LEU A 200 -8.57 -18.07 9.34
C LEU A 200 -9.62 -19.18 9.23
N GLY A 201 -10.83 -18.91 9.70
CA GLY A 201 -11.97 -19.83 9.56
C GLY A 201 -12.63 -19.70 8.19
N SER A 202 -12.96 -20.83 7.56
CA SER A 202 -13.76 -20.85 6.33
C SER A 202 -14.93 -21.82 6.42
N ASP A 203 -16.10 -21.27 6.69
CA ASP A 203 -17.37 -22.01 6.71
C ASP A 203 -17.85 -22.35 5.27
N LYS A 204 -17.22 -21.74 4.24
CA LYS A 204 -17.70 -21.75 2.85
C LYS A 204 -16.86 -22.61 1.91
N LEU A 205 -15.64 -22.98 2.30
CA LEU A 205 -14.71 -23.67 1.41
C LEU A 205 -14.51 -25.13 1.83
N PRO A 206 -14.59 -26.08 0.89
CA PRO A 206 -14.22 -27.46 1.16
C PRO A 206 -12.70 -27.58 1.38
N PRO A 207 -12.23 -28.61 2.11
CA PRO A 207 -10.82 -28.77 2.44
C PRO A 207 -9.91 -28.89 1.21
N LYS A 208 -10.42 -29.40 0.09
CA LYS A 208 -9.68 -29.42 -1.18
C LYS A 208 -9.32 -28.01 -1.66
N LYS A 209 -10.24 -27.05 -1.58
CA LYS A 209 -9.97 -25.65 -1.96
C LYS A 209 -8.99 -25.00 -1.00
N LEU A 210 -9.05 -25.31 0.30
CA LEU A 210 -8.09 -24.80 1.27
C LEU A 210 -6.66 -25.32 1.01
N LYS A 211 -6.51 -26.58 0.58
CA LYS A 211 -5.22 -27.12 0.10
C LYS A 211 -4.72 -26.38 -1.14
N GLU A 212 -5.60 -26.06 -2.08
CA GLU A 212 -5.25 -25.25 -3.26
C GLU A 212 -4.89 -23.81 -2.91
N ILE A 213 -5.47 -23.23 -1.86
CA ILE A 213 -5.09 -21.92 -1.35
C ILE A 213 -3.71 -22.01 -0.70
N ALA A 214 -3.50 -22.95 0.23
CA ALA A 214 -2.22 -23.15 0.92
C ALA A 214 -1.05 -23.25 -0.07
N SER A 215 -1.18 -24.05 -1.13
CA SER A 215 -0.11 -24.22 -2.13
C SER A 215 0.22 -22.96 -2.92
N LYS A 216 -0.72 -22.01 -3.09
CA LYS A 216 -0.45 -20.71 -3.74
C LYS A 216 0.37 -19.77 -2.86
N PHE A 217 0.45 -20.06 -1.56
CA PHE A 217 1.05 -19.21 -0.54
C PHE A 217 2.26 -19.85 0.16
N GLU A 218 2.66 -21.09 -0.18
CA GLU A 218 3.81 -21.82 0.39
C GLU A 218 5.13 -21.02 0.40
N ASN A 219 5.33 -20.08 -0.54
CA ASN A 219 6.56 -19.26 -0.60
C ASN A 219 6.40 -17.86 0.02
N GLN A 220 5.23 -17.53 0.56
CA GLN A 220 4.91 -16.22 1.14
C GLN A 220 4.84 -16.25 2.67
N PHE A 221 4.74 -17.44 3.25
CA PHE A 221 4.66 -17.69 4.69
C PHE A 221 5.62 -18.82 5.05
N GLU A 222 5.99 -18.89 6.33
CA GLU A 222 6.95 -19.91 6.79
C GLU A 222 6.31 -21.29 6.78
N GLU A 223 5.12 -21.40 7.35
CA GLU A 223 4.33 -22.63 7.34
C GLU A 223 2.84 -22.33 7.18
N ILE A 224 2.13 -23.26 6.55
CA ILE A 224 0.67 -23.21 6.38
C ILE A 224 0.09 -24.56 6.76
N HIS A 225 -0.72 -24.58 7.82
CA HIS A 225 -1.39 -25.78 8.30
C HIS A 225 -2.89 -25.70 8.03
N ILE A 226 -3.50 -26.85 7.72
CA ILE A 226 -4.96 -26.97 7.59
C ILE A 226 -5.44 -27.77 8.79
N LEU A 227 -6.24 -27.13 9.64
CA LEU A 227 -6.83 -27.75 10.82
C LEU A 227 -8.28 -28.16 10.51
N ASP A 228 -8.67 -29.32 11.04
CA ASP A 228 -10.02 -29.90 10.91
C ASP A 228 -10.58 -30.20 12.30
N ASP A 229 -10.93 -29.13 13.02
CA ASP A 229 -11.54 -29.17 14.36
C ASP A 229 -13.07 -28.91 14.28
N GLY A 230 -13.72 -29.33 13.19
CA GLY A 230 -15.15 -29.10 12.94
C GLY A 230 -15.49 -27.79 12.21
N GLU A 231 -14.57 -26.81 12.20
CA GLU A 231 -14.52 -25.72 11.22
C GLU A 231 -13.17 -25.81 10.50
N PHE A 232 -13.15 -25.78 9.16
CA PHE A 232 -11.87 -25.80 8.44
C PHE A 232 -11.14 -24.47 8.67
N GLN A 233 -9.93 -24.56 9.21
CA GLN A 233 -9.09 -23.40 9.48
C GLN A 233 -7.80 -23.47 8.67
N LEU A 234 -7.38 -22.32 8.17
CA LEU A 234 -6.05 -22.11 7.61
C LEU A 234 -5.21 -21.41 8.68
N GLU A 235 -4.21 -22.11 9.20
CA GLU A 235 -3.22 -21.54 10.11
C GLU A 235 -1.99 -21.15 9.31
N VAL A 236 -1.50 -19.94 9.52
CA VAL A 236 -0.39 -19.37 8.78
C VAL A 236 0.63 -18.80 9.74
N GLU A 237 1.87 -19.27 9.65
CA GLU A 237 2.98 -18.82 10.48
C GLU A 237 3.83 -17.76 9.77
N LEU A 238 4.18 -16.72 10.52
CA LEU A 238 4.98 -15.60 10.04
C LEU A 238 6.17 -15.35 10.97
N VAL A 239 7.39 -15.37 10.43
CA VAL A 239 8.63 -15.06 11.16
C VAL A 239 9.34 -13.87 10.50
N THR A 240 9.51 -12.76 11.23
CA THR A 240 9.92 -11.45 10.65
C THR A 240 11.38 -11.04 10.87
N ASP A 241 12.19 -11.84 11.58
CA ASP A 241 13.58 -11.52 11.97
C ASP A 241 14.66 -12.06 11.03
N SER A 242 14.29 -12.89 10.04
CA SER A 242 15.23 -13.50 9.12
C SER A 242 15.25 -12.76 7.76
N LYS A 243 16.24 -13.08 6.91
CA LYS A 243 16.23 -12.72 5.47
C LYS A 243 15.04 -13.35 4.69
N GLY A 244 14.05 -13.91 5.39
CA GLY A 244 12.91 -14.65 4.88
C GLY A 244 11.77 -13.80 4.31
N ALA A 245 10.61 -14.45 4.18
CA ALA A 245 9.44 -13.94 3.48
C ALA A 245 8.82 -12.74 4.21
N ARG A 246 8.98 -11.55 3.64
CA ARG A 246 8.30 -10.35 4.14
C ARG A 246 6.90 -10.30 3.57
N ILE A 247 5.89 -10.58 4.40
CA ILE A 247 4.51 -10.49 3.97
C ILE A 247 4.17 -9.07 3.51
N LYS A 248 3.58 -9.00 2.31
CA LYS A 248 3.04 -7.76 1.76
C LYS A 248 1.54 -7.69 1.98
N VAL A 249 1.05 -6.47 2.09
CA VAL A 249 -0.40 -6.18 2.23
C VAL A 249 -1.22 -6.81 1.11
N GLY A 250 -0.72 -6.83 -0.13
CA GLY A 250 -1.42 -7.44 -1.26
C GLY A 250 -1.54 -8.97 -1.17
N GLU A 251 -0.55 -9.62 -0.56
CA GLU A 251 -0.53 -11.07 -0.33
C GLU A 251 -1.56 -11.45 0.74
N LEU A 252 -1.57 -10.70 1.84
CA LEU A 252 -2.58 -10.84 2.90
C LEU A 252 -4.00 -10.58 2.37
N ASN A 253 -4.20 -9.50 1.60
CA ASN A 253 -5.50 -9.20 1.00
C ASN A 253 -6.00 -10.32 0.08
N ARG A 254 -5.08 -10.89 -0.73
CA ARG A 254 -5.39 -12.03 -1.60
C ARG A 254 -5.77 -13.26 -0.77
N LEU A 255 -5.05 -13.53 0.32
CA LEU A 255 -5.36 -14.65 1.21
C LEU A 255 -6.80 -14.55 1.74
N PHE A 256 -7.19 -13.39 2.27
CA PHE A 256 -8.55 -13.15 2.77
C PHE A 256 -9.62 -13.26 1.67
N THR A 257 -9.35 -12.73 0.48
CA THR A 257 -10.27 -12.81 -0.68
C THR A 257 -10.51 -14.27 -1.09
N MET A 258 -9.44 -15.08 -1.10
CA MET A 258 -9.52 -16.48 -1.45
C MET A 258 -10.27 -17.29 -0.38
N VAL A 259 -9.95 -17.07 0.90
CA VAL A 259 -10.57 -17.77 2.04
C VAL A 259 -12.07 -17.42 2.18
N SER A 260 -12.48 -16.21 1.80
CA SER A 260 -13.89 -15.80 1.81
C SER A 260 -14.71 -16.39 0.66
N GLY A 261 -14.04 -16.98 -0.35
CA GLY A 261 -14.66 -17.47 -1.58
C GLY A 261 -15.15 -16.34 -2.49
N SER A 262 -14.51 -15.17 -2.43
CA SER A 262 -14.88 -13.98 -3.22
C SER A 262 -14.05 -13.79 -4.50
N GLU A 263 -13.17 -14.75 -4.81
CA GLU A 263 -12.38 -14.80 -6.06
C GLU A 263 -13.18 -15.38 -7.24
#